data_AF-A0A7Y8Q1R4-F1
#
_entry.id   AF-A0A7Y8Q1R4-F1
#
_cell.length_a   1.000
_cell.length_b   1.000
_cell.length_c   1.000
_cell.angle_alpha   90.00
_cell.angle_beta   90.00
_cell.angle_gamma   90.00
#
_symmetry.space_group_name_H-M   'P 1'
#
loop_
_entity.id
_entity.type
_entity.pdbx_description
1 polymer ?
#
loop_
_entity_poly.entity_id
_entity_poly.type
_entity_poly.pdbx_seq_one_letter_code
_entity_poly.pdbx_strand_id
1 'polypeptide(L)'
;MPEEEKINTPTLNYHFKELTNLITNENSMSSYQNILNDFLEHWPLEKVEAISLDQYVDIQNRATFTQWVENRTIELGSISGLFGSRMFGMYKRNGSDPLDGYANDELYTWNKKYGNDRNVAFSEIKKHLIDIINCSLTGNFSKIDAIPIPDIFKWKVAYLYSNERLIPIFQREVLKEIATYYGLSVNSKTTVSAIQKVLIDNKPLDLNTHEFMVELWAKFRPQKKKPKGISTPQQDQGEKSTNDQKRSGTSSYIAKQTHNIIQNKLRNMLIAEYGESCVACEKNYVDLTLTYKDTITLYEVKSDAYAATCIRQALGQIIQYAHRLDPTKKVKLYIVGQYPLKDNEKPYLSYIQKNFKVDLNYMNIDLT
;
A
#
# COMPACT_ATOMS: atom_id res chain seq x y z
N MET A 1 19.42 37.79 -38.68
CA MET A 1 18.87 37.70 -37.30
C MET A 1 17.52 37.01 -37.42
N PRO A 2 17.39 35.75 -36.98
CA PRO A 2 16.11 35.04 -37.04
C PRO A 2 15.31 35.24 -35.75
N GLU A 3 13.99 35.23 -35.92
CA GLU A 3 12.94 35.45 -34.93
C GLU A 3 12.86 34.31 -33.90
N GLU A 4 12.69 34.67 -32.62
CA GLU A 4 12.43 33.73 -31.53
C GLU A 4 10.96 33.30 -31.53
N GLU A 5 10.71 32.05 -31.91
CA GLU A 5 9.40 31.40 -31.83
C GLU A 5 9.14 30.95 -30.37
N LYS A 6 8.22 31.65 -29.70
CA LYS A 6 7.78 31.32 -28.34
C LYS A 6 6.94 30.04 -28.35
N ILE A 7 7.50 28.94 -27.85
CA ILE A 7 6.76 27.71 -27.56
C ILE A 7 5.83 27.96 -26.36
N ASN A 8 4.54 28.02 -26.66
CA ASN A 8 3.45 28.10 -25.70
C ASN A 8 3.13 26.68 -25.19
N THR A 9 3.42 26.35 -23.93
CA THR A 9 3.08 25.05 -23.30
C THR A 9 1.80 25.17 -22.45
N PRO A 10 0.62 24.68 -22.89
CA PRO A 10 -0.64 24.84 -22.15
C PRO A 10 -0.87 23.78 -21.05
N THR A 11 0.00 22.79 -20.89
CA THR A 11 -0.26 21.58 -20.10
C THR A 11 -0.02 21.71 -18.59
N LEU A 12 0.70 22.73 -18.13
CA LEU A 12 1.02 22.90 -16.70
C LEU A 12 -0.09 23.56 -15.88
N ASN A 13 -0.95 24.38 -16.52
CA ASN A 13 -2.01 25.11 -15.81
C ASN A 13 -3.30 24.31 -15.61
N TYR A 14 -3.50 23.22 -16.37
CA TYR A 14 -4.71 22.40 -16.23
C TYR A 14 -4.63 21.50 -14.98
N HIS A 15 -3.46 20.91 -14.68
CA HIS A 15 -3.29 20.03 -13.52
C HIS A 15 -3.32 20.74 -12.16
N PHE A 16 -2.90 22.01 -12.08
CA PHE A 16 -2.96 22.75 -10.81
C PHE A 16 -4.38 23.15 -10.39
N LYS A 17 -5.29 23.34 -11.36
CA LYS A 17 -6.68 23.75 -11.12
C LYS A 17 -7.56 22.56 -10.72
N GLU A 18 -7.26 21.35 -11.21
CA GLU A 18 -7.93 20.12 -10.75
C GLU A 18 -7.50 19.73 -9.33
N LEU A 19 -6.21 19.86 -8.99
CA LEU A 19 -5.70 19.57 -7.64
C LEU A 19 -6.25 20.50 -6.54
N THR A 20 -6.69 21.72 -6.89
CA THR A 20 -7.25 22.68 -5.93
C THR A 20 -8.77 22.55 -5.77
N ASN A 21 -9.50 22.10 -6.79
CA ASN A 21 -10.95 21.91 -6.73
C ASN A 21 -11.39 20.55 -6.15
N LEU A 22 -10.46 19.59 -5.97
CA LEU A 22 -10.75 18.27 -5.40
C LEU A 22 -10.58 18.18 -3.87
N ILE A 23 -10.03 19.22 -3.24
CA ILE A 23 -9.84 19.27 -1.77
C ILE A 23 -11.16 19.57 -1.03
N THR A 24 -12.25 19.86 -1.75
CA THR A 24 -13.55 20.27 -1.17
C THR A 24 -14.66 19.21 -1.18
N ASN A 25 -14.40 17.94 -1.50
CA ASN A 25 -15.46 16.92 -1.52
C ASN A 25 -15.21 15.75 -0.54
N GLU A 26 -16.23 15.45 0.27
CA GLU A 26 -16.34 14.43 1.34
C GLU A 26 -16.21 12.96 0.89
N ASN A 27 -15.37 12.63 -0.10
CA ASN A 27 -15.24 11.29 -0.68
C ASN A 27 -13.85 10.63 -0.47
N SER A 28 -12.99 11.16 0.40
CA SER A 28 -11.57 10.76 0.43
C SER A 28 -11.33 9.30 0.83
N MET A 29 -12.03 8.76 1.85
CA MET A 29 -11.82 7.36 2.27
C MET A 29 -12.23 6.34 1.20
N SER A 30 -13.29 6.60 0.42
CA SER A 30 -13.75 5.67 -0.62
C SER A 30 -12.98 5.82 -1.95
N SER A 31 -12.41 7.00 -2.23
CA SER A 31 -11.73 7.25 -3.51
C SER A 31 -10.42 6.46 -3.65
N TYR A 32 -9.52 6.54 -2.68
CA TYR A 32 -8.18 5.96 -2.84
C TYR A 32 -8.18 4.42 -2.81
N GLN A 33 -9.03 3.81 -1.97
CA GLN A 33 -9.17 2.34 -1.91
C GLN A 33 -9.73 1.80 -3.23
N ASN A 34 -10.69 2.50 -3.84
CA ASN A 34 -11.20 2.13 -5.16
C ASN A 34 -10.10 2.20 -6.22
N ILE A 35 -9.28 3.26 -6.24
CA ILE A 35 -8.16 3.39 -7.18
C ILE A 35 -7.16 2.24 -7.01
N LEU A 36 -6.83 1.90 -5.76
CA LEU A 36 -5.91 0.79 -5.48
C LEU A 36 -6.52 -0.56 -5.89
N ASN A 37 -7.79 -0.77 -5.60
CA ASN A 37 -8.52 -1.99 -5.97
C ASN A 37 -8.60 -2.14 -7.49
N ASP A 38 -9.01 -1.09 -8.21
CA ASP A 38 -9.07 -1.08 -9.67
C ASP A 38 -7.69 -1.41 -10.26
N PHE A 39 -6.61 -0.86 -9.69
CA PHE A 39 -5.25 -1.18 -10.10
C PHE A 39 -4.92 -2.67 -9.89
N LEU A 40 -5.22 -3.21 -8.71
CA LEU A 40 -4.89 -4.60 -8.35
C LEU A 40 -5.76 -5.64 -9.06
N GLU A 41 -7.01 -5.31 -9.36
CA GLU A 41 -7.89 -6.14 -10.19
C GLU A 41 -7.41 -6.13 -11.66
N HIS A 42 -6.93 -5.00 -12.15
CA HIS A 42 -6.43 -4.90 -13.51
C HIS A 42 -5.01 -5.46 -13.66
N TRP A 43 -4.16 -5.36 -12.65
CA TRP A 43 -2.77 -5.82 -12.64
C TRP A 43 -2.46 -6.71 -11.43
N PRO A 44 -3.11 -7.88 -11.29
CA PRO A 44 -2.72 -8.84 -10.27
C PRO A 44 -1.34 -9.45 -10.61
N LEU A 45 -0.64 -10.04 -9.62
CA LEU A 45 0.71 -10.59 -9.80
C LEU A 45 0.77 -11.56 -10.98
N GLU A 46 -0.23 -12.44 -11.11
CA GLU A 46 -0.31 -13.45 -12.18
C GLU A 46 -0.32 -12.81 -13.58
N LYS A 47 -0.97 -11.65 -13.72
CA LYS A 47 -0.98 -10.90 -14.98
C LYS A 47 0.36 -10.19 -15.23
N VAL A 48 1.02 -9.72 -14.17
CA VAL A 48 2.37 -9.13 -14.27
C VAL A 48 3.39 -10.20 -14.65
N GLU A 49 3.27 -11.42 -14.13
CA GLU A 49 4.11 -12.58 -14.51
C GLU A 49 3.92 -12.97 -15.98
N ALA A 50 2.72 -12.79 -16.53
CA ALA A 50 2.42 -13.03 -17.94
C ALA A 50 2.61 -11.80 -18.84
N ILE A 51 3.02 -10.65 -18.31
CA ILE A 51 3.00 -9.39 -19.05
C ILE A 51 3.96 -9.41 -20.25
N SER A 52 3.47 -8.91 -21.38
CA SER A 52 4.22 -8.65 -22.61
C SER A 52 4.79 -7.22 -22.63
N LEU A 53 5.74 -6.94 -23.52
CA LEU A 53 6.38 -5.63 -23.58
C LEU A 53 5.41 -4.51 -23.97
N ASP A 54 4.48 -4.76 -24.89
CA ASP A 54 3.44 -3.81 -25.31
C ASP A 54 2.39 -3.55 -24.22
N GLN A 55 2.15 -4.52 -23.35
CA GLN A 55 1.33 -4.35 -22.15
C GLN A 55 2.07 -3.62 -21.02
N TYR A 56 3.40 -3.69 -20.99
CA TYR A 56 4.23 -3.03 -19.99
C TYR A 56 4.34 -1.52 -20.22
N VAL A 57 4.74 -1.11 -21.43
CA VAL A 57 4.99 0.31 -21.76
C VAL A 57 4.64 0.65 -23.21
N ASP A 58 3.86 1.70 -23.37
CA ASP A 58 3.52 2.28 -24.67
C ASP A 58 3.24 3.80 -24.54
N ILE A 59 3.36 4.53 -25.65
CA ILE A 59 3.12 5.99 -25.70
C ILE A 59 1.63 6.32 -25.80
N GLN A 60 0.87 5.52 -26.54
CA GLN A 60 -0.52 5.80 -26.89
C GLN A 60 -1.49 4.98 -26.03
N ASN A 61 -1.12 3.75 -25.67
CA ASN A 61 -1.95 2.86 -24.89
C ASN A 61 -1.90 3.21 -23.39
N ARG A 62 -2.93 3.94 -22.94
CA ARG A 62 -3.16 4.29 -21.52
C ARG A 62 -3.56 3.11 -20.63
N ALA A 63 -3.75 1.92 -21.19
CA ALA A 63 -4.03 0.71 -20.44
C ALA A 63 -2.76 -0.07 -20.05
N THR A 64 -1.56 0.37 -20.43
CA THR A 64 -0.30 -0.30 -20.06
C THR A 64 0.03 -0.18 -18.58
N PHE A 65 0.83 -1.12 -18.06
CA PHE A 65 1.21 -1.16 -16.64
C PHE A 65 1.80 0.16 -16.16
N THR A 66 2.79 0.68 -16.88
CA THR A 66 3.46 1.96 -16.55
C THR A 66 2.50 3.15 -16.57
N GLN A 67 1.53 3.18 -17.48
CA GLN A 67 0.48 4.21 -17.53
C GLN A 67 -0.48 4.11 -16.34
N TRP A 68 -0.83 2.91 -15.90
CA TRP A 68 -1.61 2.71 -14.68
C TRP A 68 -0.84 3.19 -13.45
N VAL A 69 0.43 2.77 -13.31
CA VAL A 69 1.28 3.16 -12.19
C VAL A 69 1.51 4.68 -12.14
N GLU A 70 1.74 5.34 -13.27
CA GLU A 70 2.00 6.79 -13.28
C GLU A 70 0.71 7.61 -13.16
N ASN A 71 -0.28 7.33 -14.01
CA ASN A 71 -1.40 8.25 -14.25
C ASN A 71 -2.70 7.81 -13.59
N ARG A 72 -2.99 6.50 -13.54
CA ARG A 72 -4.23 6.00 -12.90
C ARG A 72 -4.15 6.00 -11.38
N THR A 73 -2.94 5.89 -10.83
CA THR A 73 -2.72 5.87 -9.37
C THR A 73 -2.13 7.19 -8.85
N ILE A 74 -2.32 8.31 -9.55
CA ILE A 74 -1.73 9.61 -9.20
C ILE A 74 -2.13 10.09 -7.80
N GLU A 75 -3.39 9.83 -7.38
CA GLU A 75 -3.90 10.16 -6.05
C GLU A 75 -3.23 9.34 -4.94
N LEU A 76 -2.62 8.20 -5.29
CA LEU A 76 -1.86 7.34 -4.39
C LEU A 76 -0.38 7.74 -4.32
N GLY A 77 -0.08 9.03 -4.48
CA GLY A 77 1.26 9.60 -4.55
C GLY A 77 1.80 9.68 -5.98
N SER A 78 1.93 10.90 -6.51
CA SER A 78 2.40 11.14 -7.87
C SER A 78 3.90 10.83 -8.03
N ILE A 79 4.24 10.21 -9.17
CA ILE A 79 5.62 9.99 -9.61
C ILE A 79 5.96 10.75 -10.91
N SER A 80 5.02 11.54 -11.42
CA SER A 80 5.19 12.33 -12.64
C SER A 80 6.23 13.43 -12.42
N GLY A 81 7.14 13.65 -13.39
CA GLY A 81 8.15 14.70 -13.28
C GLY A 81 9.44 14.46 -14.06
N LEU A 82 10.56 14.95 -13.51
CA LEU A 82 11.86 15.17 -14.16
C LEU A 82 12.46 13.94 -14.89
N PHE A 83 12.16 12.73 -14.42
CA PHE A 83 12.70 11.50 -15.00
C PHE A 83 11.98 11.09 -16.28
N GLY A 84 10.71 11.48 -16.44
CA GLY A 84 9.83 11.02 -17.51
C GLY A 84 9.80 9.49 -17.61
N SER A 85 9.61 8.98 -18.82
CA SER A 85 9.53 7.54 -19.09
C SER A 85 10.80 6.73 -18.74
N ARG A 86 11.95 7.38 -18.51
CA ARG A 86 13.19 6.72 -18.08
C ARG A 86 13.07 6.03 -16.72
N MET A 87 12.13 6.46 -15.87
CA MET A 87 11.91 5.84 -14.55
C MET A 87 11.44 4.39 -14.64
N PHE A 88 10.86 3.99 -15.78
CA PHE A 88 10.40 2.63 -16.05
C PHE A 88 11.55 1.69 -16.46
N GLY A 89 12.79 2.18 -16.58
CA GLY A 89 13.93 1.37 -17.02
C GLY A 89 13.99 1.15 -18.53
N MET A 90 12.84 1.03 -19.21
CA MET A 90 12.72 1.09 -20.66
C MET A 90 11.44 1.81 -21.10
N TYR A 91 11.47 2.39 -22.31
CA TYR A 91 10.35 3.13 -22.86
C TYR A 91 10.36 3.12 -24.39
N LYS A 92 9.17 3.24 -24.98
CA LYS A 92 9.02 3.39 -26.43
C LYS A 92 9.49 4.79 -26.84
N ARG A 93 10.32 4.87 -27.88
CA ARG A 93 10.97 6.13 -28.30
C ARG A 93 10.21 6.82 -29.43
N ASN A 94 10.43 8.12 -29.56
CA ASN A 94 9.94 8.93 -30.69
C ASN A 94 11.10 9.46 -31.55
N GLY A 95 12.03 8.58 -31.92
CA GLY A 95 13.10 8.85 -32.89
C GLY A 95 14.42 9.42 -32.35
N SER A 96 14.46 10.11 -31.21
CA SER A 96 15.68 10.76 -30.69
C SER A 96 16.74 9.79 -30.17
N ASP A 97 18.03 10.02 -30.49
CA ASP A 97 19.17 9.24 -30.00
C ASP A 97 19.16 9.02 -28.47
N PRO A 98 19.58 7.83 -28.00
CA PRO A 98 19.59 7.55 -26.57
C PRO A 98 20.64 8.42 -25.85
N LEU A 99 20.36 8.74 -24.59
CA LEU A 99 21.35 9.35 -23.71
C LEU A 99 22.49 8.36 -23.41
N ASP A 100 23.62 8.88 -22.93
CA ASP A 100 24.71 8.01 -22.47
C ASP A 100 24.24 7.02 -21.38
N GLY A 101 24.76 5.80 -21.44
CA GLY A 101 24.31 4.67 -20.62
C GLY A 101 23.00 4.00 -21.06
N TYR A 102 22.37 4.46 -22.14
CA TYR A 102 21.18 3.82 -22.73
C TYR A 102 21.50 3.18 -24.09
N ALA A 103 20.82 2.07 -24.38
CA ALA A 103 20.79 1.44 -25.69
C ALA A 103 19.38 1.62 -26.28
N ASN A 104 19.28 1.50 -27.59
CA ASN A 104 18.01 1.54 -28.28
C ASN A 104 18.04 0.66 -29.52
N ASP A 105 16.85 0.44 -30.05
CA ASP A 105 16.63 -0.10 -31.38
C ASP A 105 15.61 0.79 -32.12
N GLU A 106 14.89 0.23 -33.09
CA GLU A 106 13.91 0.97 -33.89
C GLU A 106 12.63 1.39 -33.13
N LEU A 107 12.31 0.79 -31.98
CA LEU A 107 11.07 1.07 -31.23
C LEU A 107 11.27 1.48 -29.77
N TYR A 108 12.32 0.99 -29.09
CA TYR A 108 12.50 1.15 -27.65
C TYR A 108 13.89 1.69 -27.29
N THR A 109 13.96 2.33 -26.13
CA THR A 109 15.19 2.72 -25.44
C THR A 109 15.18 2.10 -24.04
N TRP A 110 16.32 1.55 -23.60
CA TRP A 110 16.49 0.96 -22.27
C TRP A 110 17.88 1.29 -21.68
N ASN A 111 18.03 1.20 -20.36
CA ASN A 111 19.34 1.33 -19.74
C ASN A 111 20.20 0.09 -20.05
N LYS A 112 21.46 0.28 -20.47
CA LYS A 112 22.38 -0.82 -20.87
C LYS A 112 22.58 -1.87 -19.77
N LYS A 113 22.39 -1.51 -18.50
CA LYS A 113 22.53 -2.45 -17.38
C LYS A 113 21.51 -3.59 -17.39
N TYR A 114 20.40 -3.45 -18.11
CA TYR A 114 19.36 -4.50 -18.17
C TYR A 114 19.58 -5.51 -19.29
N GLY A 115 20.38 -5.20 -20.30
CA GLY A 115 20.58 -6.12 -21.42
C GLY A 115 21.15 -5.46 -22.67
N ASN A 116 21.68 -6.30 -23.55
CA ASN A 116 22.28 -5.88 -24.82
C ASN A 116 21.24 -5.71 -25.94
N ASP A 117 20.04 -6.27 -25.78
CA ASP A 117 18.91 -6.13 -26.69
C ASP A 117 17.59 -5.91 -25.94
N ARG A 118 16.54 -5.54 -26.69
CA ARG A 118 15.20 -5.23 -26.17
C ARG A 118 14.59 -6.35 -25.33
N ASN A 119 14.68 -7.58 -25.80
CA ASN A 119 14.00 -8.71 -25.18
C ASN A 119 14.71 -9.10 -23.89
N VAL A 120 16.04 -9.12 -23.90
CA VAL A 120 16.85 -9.35 -22.70
C VAL A 120 16.59 -8.24 -21.66
N ALA A 121 16.61 -6.97 -22.09
CA ALA A 121 16.34 -5.85 -21.19
C ALA A 121 14.94 -5.90 -20.58
N PHE A 122 13.91 -6.20 -21.38
CA PHE A 122 12.55 -6.36 -20.87
C PHE A 122 12.44 -7.54 -19.90
N SER A 123 13.04 -8.68 -20.22
CA SER A 123 13.04 -9.85 -19.35
C SER A 123 13.65 -9.54 -17.98
N GLU A 124 14.77 -8.80 -17.94
CA GLU A 124 15.41 -8.42 -16.68
C GLU A 124 14.58 -7.40 -15.89
N ILE A 125 13.99 -6.39 -16.56
CA ILE A 125 13.07 -5.43 -15.91
C ILE A 125 11.84 -6.15 -15.34
N LYS A 126 11.25 -7.08 -16.08
CA LYS A 126 10.11 -7.89 -15.65
C LYS A 126 10.45 -8.72 -14.43
N LYS A 127 11.61 -9.37 -14.40
CA LYS A 127 12.11 -10.10 -13.24
C LYS A 127 12.22 -9.19 -12.01
N HIS A 128 12.85 -8.04 -12.15
CA HIS A 128 12.93 -7.05 -11.06
C HIS A 128 11.56 -6.57 -10.59
N LEU A 129 10.61 -6.38 -11.49
CA LEU A 129 9.24 -5.99 -11.15
C LEU A 129 8.56 -7.07 -10.29
N ILE A 130 8.67 -8.34 -10.69
CA ILE A 130 8.16 -9.48 -9.93
C ILE A 130 8.83 -9.57 -8.56
N ASP A 131 10.15 -9.39 -8.48
CA ASP A 131 10.88 -9.37 -7.22
C ASP A 131 10.39 -8.27 -6.26
N ILE A 132 10.11 -7.06 -6.78
CA ILE A 132 9.53 -5.95 -6.01
C ILE A 132 8.16 -6.36 -5.46
N ILE A 133 7.28 -6.89 -6.32
CA ILE A 133 5.92 -7.28 -5.94
C ILE A 133 5.96 -8.36 -4.85
N ASN A 134 6.77 -9.41 -5.03
CA ASN A 134 6.90 -10.48 -4.05
C ASN A 134 7.47 -9.99 -2.71
N CYS A 135 8.48 -9.12 -2.74
CA CYS A 135 8.99 -8.49 -1.52
C CYS A 135 7.93 -7.61 -0.84
N SER A 136 7.06 -6.96 -1.61
CA SER A 136 5.97 -6.14 -1.06
C SER A 136 4.87 -6.96 -0.41
N LEU A 137 4.42 -8.03 -1.08
CA LEU A 137 3.39 -8.94 -0.56
C LEU A 137 3.84 -9.63 0.74
N THR A 138 5.12 -9.97 0.82
CA THR A 138 5.73 -10.62 2.00
C THR A 138 6.24 -9.62 3.05
N GLY A 139 6.17 -8.32 2.78
CA GLY A 139 6.66 -7.28 3.70
C GLY A 139 8.19 -7.23 3.87
N ASN A 140 8.95 -7.88 2.99
CA ASN A 140 10.41 -7.93 2.97
C ASN A 140 11.03 -6.68 2.31
N PHE A 141 10.65 -5.49 2.79
CA PHE A 141 10.98 -4.22 2.15
C PHE A 141 12.48 -3.93 2.07
N SER A 142 13.31 -4.46 2.96
CA SER A 142 14.77 -4.27 2.91
C SER A 142 15.42 -4.88 1.67
N LYS A 143 14.83 -5.95 1.11
CA LYS A 143 15.32 -6.56 -0.14
C LYS A 143 15.06 -5.68 -1.36
N ILE A 144 14.05 -4.80 -1.29
CA ILE A 144 13.65 -3.92 -2.40
C ILE A 144 14.75 -2.89 -2.70
N ASP A 145 15.49 -2.42 -1.71
CA ASP A 145 16.54 -1.39 -1.91
C ASP A 145 17.58 -1.81 -2.95
N ALA A 146 17.98 -3.09 -2.95
CA ALA A 146 19.02 -3.64 -3.82
C ALA A 146 18.55 -3.88 -5.27
N ILE A 147 17.25 -3.86 -5.54
CA ILE A 147 16.71 -4.13 -6.88
C ILE A 147 17.07 -2.96 -7.82
N PRO A 148 17.72 -3.18 -8.98
CA PRO A 148 18.33 -2.11 -9.75
C PRO A 148 17.33 -1.36 -10.67
N ILE A 149 16.11 -1.08 -10.21
CA ILE A 149 15.11 -0.21 -10.85
C ILE A 149 15.17 1.21 -10.25
N PRO A 150 14.87 2.29 -11.01
CA PRO A 150 14.81 3.65 -10.45
C PRO A 150 13.88 3.75 -9.23
N ASP A 151 14.38 4.34 -8.14
CA ASP A 151 13.73 4.31 -6.82
C ASP A 151 12.28 4.82 -6.83
N ILE A 152 11.99 5.89 -7.58
CA ILE A 152 10.64 6.48 -7.61
C ILE A 152 9.59 5.48 -8.13
N PHE A 153 9.92 4.74 -9.19
CA PHE A 153 9.03 3.73 -9.77
C PHE A 153 9.02 2.46 -8.92
N LYS A 154 10.21 2.01 -8.47
CA LYS A 154 10.39 0.86 -7.57
C LYS A 154 9.48 0.95 -6.35
N TRP A 155 9.55 2.07 -5.61
CA TRP A 155 8.81 2.22 -4.36
C TRP A 155 7.33 2.52 -4.58
N LYS A 156 6.97 3.12 -5.72
CA LYS A 156 5.56 3.25 -6.12
C LYS A 156 4.92 1.88 -6.36
N VAL A 157 5.56 1.03 -7.17
CA VAL A 157 5.10 -0.35 -7.35
C VAL A 157 5.08 -1.07 -6.01
N ALA A 158 6.13 -0.91 -5.20
CA ALA A 158 6.19 -1.56 -3.89
C ALA A 158 4.97 -1.20 -3.03
N TYR A 159 4.58 0.07 -2.98
CA TYR A 159 3.39 0.53 -2.27
C TYR A 159 2.10 -0.13 -2.78
N LEU A 160 1.89 -0.15 -4.09
CA LEU A 160 0.66 -0.68 -4.71
C LEU A 160 0.41 -2.15 -4.36
N TYR A 161 1.48 -2.94 -4.13
CA TYR A 161 1.37 -4.36 -3.74
C TYR A 161 1.65 -4.62 -2.26
N SER A 162 1.80 -3.59 -1.42
CA SER A 162 2.18 -3.75 -0.01
C SER A 162 1.00 -4.00 0.94
N ASN A 163 -0.21 -4.19 0.41
CA ASN A 163 -1.45 -4.19 1.21
C ASN A 163 -1.56 -2.93 2.10
N GLU A 164 -1.30 -1.77 1.49
CA GLU A 164 -1.34 -0.45 2.16
C GLU A 164 -0.37 -0.29 3.34
N ARG A 165 0.69 -1.11 3.42
CA ARG A 165 1.67 -1.07 4.51
C ARG A 165 2.74 0.00 4.35
N LEU A 166 3.10 0.37 3.11
CA LEU A 166 4.07 1.44 2.85
C LEU A 166 3.38 2.80 2.80
N ILE A 167 4.06 3.87 3.21
CA ILE A 167 3.52 5.23 3.12
C ILE A 167 3.89 5.82 1.75
N PRO A 168 2.91 6.21 0.89
CA PRO A 168 3.13 6.56 -0.52
C PRO A 168 3.76 7.95 -0.74
N ILE A 169 4.98 8.14 -0.26
CA ILE A 169 5.84 9.30 -0.51
C ILE A 169 7.10 8.83 -1.22
N PHE A 170 7.36 9.34 -2.43
CA PHE A 170 8.43 8.83 -3.30
C PHE A 170 9.55 9.83 -3.57
N GLN A 171 9.40 11.08 -3.11
CA GLN A 171 10.47 12.08 -3.22
C GLN A 171 11.53 11.85 -2.16
N ARG A 172 12.75 11.51 -2.62
CA ARG A 172 13.86 11.13 -1.74
C ARG A 172 14.19 12.18 -0.69
N GLU A 173 14.24 13.45 -1.06
CA GLU A 173 14.57 14.53 -0.11
C GLU A 173 13.46 14.73 0.93
N VAL A 174 12.19 14.67 0.53
CA VAL A 174 11.05 14.72 1.46
C VAL A 174 11.07 13.54 2.43
N LEU A 175 11.35 12.33 1.94
CA LEU A 175 11.50 11.14 2.79
C LEU A 175 12.60 11.31 3.84
N LYS A 176 13.75 11.90 3.46
CA LYS A 176 14.86 12.16 4.39
C LYS A 176 14.49 13.19 5.46
N GLU A 177 13.77 14.25 5.08
CA GLU A 177 13.28 15.26 6.03
C GLU A 177 12.31 14.64 7.05
N ILE A 178 11.35 13.84 6.58
CA ILE A 178 10.41 13.14 7.47
C ILE A 178 11.15 12.17 8.38
N ALA A 179 12.10 11.40 7.85
CA ALA A 179 12.89 10.46 8.67
C ALA A 179 13.67 11.18 9.77
N THR A 180 14.26 12.32 9.46
CA THR A 180 14.98 13.16 10.42
C THR A 180 14.02 13.71 11.49
N TYR A 181 12.81 14.12 11.10
CA TYR A 181 11.78 14.57 12.04
C TYR A 181 11.41 13.50 13.07
N TYR A 182 11.36 12.23 12.65
CA TYR A 182 11.14 11.08 13.54
C TYR A 182 12.43 10.54 14.21
N GLY A 183 13.53 11.29 14.16
CA GLY A 183 14.76 10.99 14.90
C GLY A 183 15.72 10.02 14.21
N LEU A 184 15.50 9.66 12.95
CA LEU A 184 16.47 8.87 12.19
C LEU A 184 17.64 9.74 11.74
N SER A 185 18.87 9.34 12.07
CA SER A 185 20.07 9.99 11.51
C SER A 185 20.24 9.60 10.04
N VAL A 186 19.97 10.54 9.14
CA VAL A 186 20.01 10.31 7.69
C VAL A 186 21.37 10.67 7.11
N ASN A 187 21.88 9.80 6.23
CA ASN A 187 23.05 10.05 5.39
C ASN A 187 22.83 9.52 3.97
N SER A 188 23.87 9.59 3.11
CA SER A 188 23.79 9.16 1.71
C SER A 188 23.48 7.68 1.52
N LYS A 189 23.79 6.83 2.52
CA LYS A 189 23.55 5.38 2.50
C LYS A 189 22.21 4.98 3.13
N THR A 190 21.47 5.91 3.75
CA THR A 190 20.18 5.60 4.38
C THR A 190 19.22 5.05 3.33
N THR A 191 18.80 3.80 3.49
CA THR A 191 17.92 3.11 2.54
C THR A 191 16.48 3.64 2.63
N VAL A 192 15.69 3.44 1.57
CA VAL A 192 14.27 3.85 1.61
C VAL A 192 13.48 2.91 2.52
N SER A 193 13.83 1.62 2.58
CA SER A 193 13.21 0.68 3.53
C SER A 193 13.40 1.10 5.00
N ALA A 194 14.57 1.62 5.36
CA ALA A 194 14.83 2.11 6.72
C ALA A 194 13.95 3.32 7.05
N ILE A 195 13.76 4.23 6.09
CA ILE A 195 12.85 5.37 6.25
C ILE A 195 11.40 4.87 6.36
N GLN A 196 10.97 3.99 5.46
CA GLN A 196 9.61 3.43 5.48
C GLN A 196 9.32 2.70 6.80
N LYS A 197 10.30 1.98 7.37
CA LYS A 197 10.16 1.37 8.70
C LYS A 197 9.83 2.42 9.76
N VAL A 198 10.54 3.56 9.78
CA VAL A 198 10.26 4.67 10.71
C VAL A 198 8.86 5.23 10.49
N LEU A 199 8.43 5.42 9.24
CA LEU A 199 7.08 5.91 8.94
C LEU A 199 6.00 4.93 9.43
N ILE A 200 6.18 3.64 9.17
CA ILE A 200 5.23 2.60 9.59
C ILE A 200 5.16 2.55 11.12
N ASP A 201 6.29 2.63 11.82
CA ASP A 201 6.36 2.59 13.29
C ASP A 201 5.77 3.86 13.93
N ASN A 202 5.67 4.97 13.18
CA ASN A 202 5.10 6.23 13.63
C ASN A 202 3.70 6.54 13.05
N LYS A 203 3.09 5.62 12.29
CA LYS A 203 1.73 5.84 11.77
C LYS A 203 0.74 5.94 12.93
N PRO A 204 -0.06 7.02 13.04
CA PRO A 204 -1.12 7.12 14.03
C PRO A 204 -2.16 5.99 13.88
N LEU A 205 -2.81 5.62 14.99
CA LEU A 205 -3.75 4.48 15.01
C LEU A 205 -5.09 4.79 14.34
N ASP A 206 -5.49 6.06 14.40
CA ASP A 206 -6.74 6.61 13.89
C ASP A 206 -6.71 6.92 12.40
N LEU A 207 -5.51 7.16 11.85
CA LEU A 207 -5.33 7.44 10.42
C LEU A 207 -5.09 6.17 9.62
N ASN A 208 -5.63 6.10 8.41
CA ASN A 208 -5.16 5.14 7.41
C ASN A 208 -3.84 5.61 6.75
N THR A 209 -3.26 4.75 5.92
CA THR A 209 -1.97 5.02 5.25
C THR A 209 -2.00 6.24 4.33
N HIS A 210 -3.11 6.47 3.63
CA HIS A 210 -3.27 7.62 2.75
C HIS A 210 -3.43 8.92 3.54
N GLU A 211 -4.27 8.92 4.58
CA GLU A 211 -4.45 10.06 5.49
C GLU A 211 -3.12 10.47 6.14
N PHE A 212 -2.35 9.49 6.62
CA PHE A 212 -1.03 9.78 7.19
C PHE A 212 -0.06 10.34 6.14
N MET A 213 -0.09 9.83 4.90
CA MET A 213 0.68 10.42 3.81
C MET A 213 0.26 11.88 3.54
N VAL A 214 -1.03 12.19 3.56
CA VAL A 214 -1.54 13.56 3.34
C VAL A 214 -1.02 14.50 4.43
N GLU A 215 -1.06 14.09 5.70
CA GLU A 215 -0.53 14.90 6.81
C GLU A 215 0.97 15.16 6.68
N LEU A 216 1.75 14.11 6.40
CA LEU A 216 3.19 14.24 6.17
C LEU A 216 3.48 15.14 4.97
N TRP A 217 2.76 14.95 3.87
CA TRP A 217 2.95 15.76 2.67
C TRP A 217 2.61 17.24 2.91
N ALA A 218 1.53 17.53 3.64
CA ALA A 218 1.17 18.89 4.01
C ALA A 218 2.28 19.59 4.81
N LYS A 219 2.96 18.84 5.68
CA LYS A 219 4.01 19.33 6.56
C LYS A 219 5.37 19.48 5.89
N PHE A 220 5.76 18.55 5.02
CA PHE A 220 7.13 18.44 4.48
C PHE A 220 7.25 18.73 2.97
N ARG A 221 6.15 19.01 2.26
CA ARG A 221 6.25 19.33 0.83
C ARG A 221 7.18 20.53 0.61
N PRO A 222 8.03 20.51 -0.44
CA PRO A 222 8.84 21.66 -0.80
C PRO A 222 7.95 22.88 -1.05
N GLN A 223 8.17 23.96 -0.32
CA GLN A 223 7.44 25.21 -0.55
C GLN A 223 7.90 25.81 -1.90
N LYS A 224 7.02 25.86 -2.89
CA LYS A 224 7.19 26.80 -4.01
C LYS A 224 6.99 28.22 -3.46
N LYS A 225 7.83 29.20 -3.82
CA LYS A 225 7.59 30.63 -3.52
C LYS A 225 6.17 30.99 -3.96
N LYS A 226 5.25 31.19 -3.01
CA LYS A 226 3.87 31.60 -3.30
C LYS A 226 3.78 33.15 -3.31
N PRO A 227 3.04 33.76 -4.26
CA PRO A 227 2.41 35.06 -4.01
C PRO A 227 1.47 34.95 -2.80
N LYS A 228 1.38 36.03 -2.02
CA LYS A 228 0.64 36.09 -0.74
C LYS A 228 -0.82 35.62 -0.87
N GLY A 229 -1.26 34.89 0.16
CA GLY A 229 -2.65 34.78 0.57
C GLY A 229 -3.27 33.40 0.33
N ILE A 230 -3.55 32.70 1.44
CA ILE A 230 -4.85 32.14 1.84
C ILE A 230 -4.56 31.11 2.94
N SER A 231 -4.99 31.45 4.15
CA SER A 231 -5.05 30.57 5.31
C SER A 231 -6.32 29.74 5.20
N THR A 232 -6.24 28.42 5.37
CA THR A 232 -7.44 27.57 5.42
C THR A 232 -7.87 27.42 6.88
N PRO A 233 -9.12 27.75 7.26
CA PRO A 233 -9.65 27.43 8.58
C PRO A 233 -9.99 25.94 8.66
N GLN A 234 -9.72 25.34 9.82
CA GLN A 234 -10.22 24.02 10.18
C GLN A 234 -11.73 24.15 10.44
N GLN A 235 -12.56 23.56 9.57
CA GLN A 235 -14.02 23.57 9.72
C GLN A 235 -14.49 22.31 10.46
N ASP A 236 -15.39 22.55 11.42
CA ASP A 236 -16.21 21.54 12.08
C ASP A 236 -17.19 20.95 11.06
N GLN A 237 -17.33 19.62 11.03
CA GLN A 237 -18.20 18.94 10.06
C GLN A 237 -19.67 19.14 10.46
N GLY A 238 -20.42 19.91 9.66
CA GLY A 238 -21.87 20.00 9.77
C GLY A 238 -22.59 18.69 9.44
N GLU A 239 -23.93 18.73 9.43
CA GLU A 239 -24.79 17.55 9.20
C GLU A 239 -24.37 16.73 7.96
N LYS A 240 -24.17 15.42 8.17
CA LYS A 240 -23.78 14.47 7.12
C LYS A 240 -24.88 14.33 6.08
N SER A 241 -24.49 14.19 4.81
CA SER A 241 -25.41 13.91 3.71
C SER A 241 -26.32 12.70 3.99
N THR A 242 -27.63 12.88 3.79
CA THR A 242 -28.66 11.85 3.94
C THR A 242 -28.95 11.07 2.65
N ASN A 243 -28.23 11.38 1.55
CA ASN A 243 -28.41 10.70 0.28
C ASN A 243 -27.81 9.28 0.31
N ASP A 244 -28.45 8.35 -0.40
CA ASP A 244 -27.99 6.97 -0.51
C ASP A 244 -26.58 6.92 -1.11
N GLN A 245 -25.63 6.45 -0.29
CA GLN A 245 -24.26 6.21 -0.72
C GLN A 245 -24.09 4.73 -1.06
N LYS A 246 -23.69 4.45 -2.30
CA LYS A 246 -23.30 3.09 -2.72
C LYS A 246 -21.98 2.71 -2.04
N ARG A 247 -22.06 2.14 -0.83
CA ARG A 247 -20.90 1.56 -0.14
C ARG A 247 -20.68 0.16 -0.67
N SER A 248 -19.75 0.01 -1.60
CA SER A 248 -19.22 -1.33 -1.89
C SER A 248 -18.35 -1.73 -0.71
N GLY A 249 -18.70 -2.81 -0.01
CA GLY A 249 -17.88 -3.41 1.05
C GLY A 249 -16.64 -4.11 0.48
N THR A 250 -15.88 -3.42 -0.36
CA THR A 250 -14.80 -4.02 -1.15
C THR A 250 -13.53 -4.08 -0.32
N SER A 251 -13.31 -5.18 0.39
CA SER A 251 -11.95 -5.59 0.71
C SER A 251 -11.16 -5.74 -0.60
N SER A 252 -9.92 -5.23 -0.62
CA SER A 252 -9.06 -5.32 -1.79
C SER A 252 -8.82 -6.77 -2.20
N TYR A 253 -8.48 -7.00 -3.48
CA TYR A 253 -8.09 -8.33 -3.97
C TYR A 253 -6.99 -8.94 -3.09
N ILE A 254 -5.96 -8.16 -2.76
CA ILE A 254 -4.87 -8.57 -1.86
C ILE A 254 -5.38 -8.88 -0.45
N ALA A 255 -6.24 -8.04 0.12
CA ALA A 255 -6.80 -8.26 1.45
C ALA A 255 -7.59 -9.57 1.52
N LYS A 256 -8.44 -9.86 0.52
CA LYS A 256 -9.22 -11.10 0.44
C LYS A 256 -8.32 -12.34 0.38
N GLN A 257 -7.30 -12.32 -0.48
CA GLN A 257 -6.34 -13.42 -0.57
C GLN A 257 -5.57 -13.59 0.74
N THR A 258 -5.11 -12.50 1.33
CA THR A 258 -4.33 -12.48 2.57
C THR A 258 -5.15 -13.06 3.73
N HIS A 259 -6.44 -12.70 3.86
CA HIS A 259 -7.35 -13.28 4.86
C HIS A 259 -7.40 -14.80 4.76
N ASN A 260 -7.67 -15.32 3.56
CA ASN A 260 -7.77 -16.76 3.31
C ASN A 260 -6.45 -17.50 3.61
N ILE A 261 -5.31 -16.90 3.25
CA ILE A 261 -3.99 -17.49 3.52
C ILE A 261 -3.73 -17.56 5.03
N ILE A 262 -3.99 -16.48 5.78
CA ILE A 262 -3.84 -16.44 7.25
C ILE A 262 -4.71 -17.50 7.91
N GLN A 263 -6.00 -17.55 7.54
CA GLN A 263 -6.96 -18.50 8.09
C GLN A 263 -6.55 -19.95 7.83
N ASN A 264 -6.13 -20.28 6.62
CA ASN A 264 -5.66 -21.63 6.28
C ASN A 264 -4.39 -22.01 7.04
N LYS A 265 -3.42 -21.10 7.15
CA LYS A 265 -2.18 -21.35 7.90
C LYS A 265 -2.48 -21.57 9.39
N LEU A 266 -3.33 -20.74 9.99
CA LEU A 266 -3.78 -20.90 11.36
C LEU A 266 -4.53 -22.22 11.57
N ARG A 267 -5.48 -22.57 10.68
CA ARG A 267 -6.20 -23.85 10.73
C ARG A 267 -5.23 -25.03 10.77
N ASN A 268 -4.24 -25.05 9.87
CA ASN A 268 -3.28 -26.14 9.78
C ASN A 268 -2.41 -26.23 11.05
N MET A 269 -1.99 -25.09 11.62
CA MET A 269 -1.28 -25.06 12.90
C MET A 269 -2.12 -25.66 14.04
N LEU A 270 -3.39 -25.25 14.15
CA LEU A 270 -4.29 -25.76 15.18
C LEU A 270 -4.58 -27.26 15.03
N ILE A 271 -4.76 -27.75 13.79
CA ILE A 271 -4.99 -29.17 13.53
C ILE A 271 -3.77 -30.01 13.87
N ALA A 272 -2.57 -29.53 13.52
CA ALA A 272 -1.33 -30.23 13.83
C ALA A 272 -1.11 -30.37 15.35
N GLU A 273 -1.55 -29.38 16.14
CA GLU A 273 -1.36 -29.37 17.60
C GLU A 273 -2.50 -30.06 18.38
N TYR A 274 -3.76 -29.89 17.97
CA TYR A 274 -4.93 -30.30 18.75
C TYR A 274 -5.78 -31.40 18.07
N GLY A 275 -5.52 -31.70 16.80
CA GLY A 275 -6.29 -32.65 16.01
C GLY A 275 -7.50 -32.02 15.29
N GLU A 276 -7.86 -32.60 14.14
CA GLU A 276 -8.91 -32.05 13.25
C GLU A 276 -10.29 -31.96 13.90
N SER A 277 -10.64 -32.93 14.75
CA SER A 277 -11.93 -32.94 15.45
C SER A 277 -12.13 -31.77 16.42
N CYS A 278 -11.05 -31.08 16.81
CA CYS A 278 -11.09 -29.94 17.72
C CYS A 278 -11.29 -28.60 17.01
N VAL A 279 -11.15 -28.54 15.68
CA VAL A 279 -11.13 -27.29 14.91
C VAL A 279 -12.35 -27.21 13.98
N ALA A 280 -13.13 -26.14 14.12
CA ALA A 280 -14.21 -25.81 13.20
C ALA A 280 -13.90 -24.51 12.46
N CYS A 281 -14.22 -24.45 11.17
CA CYS A 281 -14.04 -23.28 10.31
C CYS A 281 -15.40 -22.74 9.87
N GLU A 282 -15.54 -21.42 9.79
CA GLU A 282 -16.73 -20.75 9.25
C GLU A 282 -18.06 -21.19 9.92
N LYS A 283 -17.98 -21.65 11.17
CA LYS A 283 -19.14 -22.13 11.91
C LYS A 283 -19.75 -20.96 12.65
N ASN A 284 -21.03 -20.66 12.37
CA ASN A 284 -21.76 -19.55 12.98
C ASN A 284 -21.09 -18.17 12.76
N TYR A 285 -20.50 -17.96 11.57
CA TYR A 285 -19.81 -16.72 11.17
C TYR A 285 -18.49 -16.44 11.91
N VAL A 286 -17.94 -17.42 12.63
CA VAL A 286 -16.60 -17.33 13.23
C VAL A 286 -15.60 -17.95 12.26
N ASP A 287 -14.52 -17.24 11.94
CA ASP A 287 -13.48 -17.72 11.01
C ASP A 287 -12.93 -19.09 11.47
N LEU A 288 -12.49 -19.18 12.73
CA LEU A 288 -12.06 -20.44 13.36
C LEU A 288 -12.50 -20.56 14.83
N THR A 289 -12.94 -21.76 15.21
CA THR A 289 -13.23 -22.13 16.59
C THR A 289 -12.41 -23.36 16.97
N LEU A 290 -11.67 -23.28 18.07
CA LEU A 290 -11.00 -24.41 18.70
C LEU A 290 -11.76 -24.82 19.96
N THR A 291 -12.22 -26.07 20.02
CA THR A 291 -12.78 -26.67 21.24
C THR A 291 -11.80 -27.70 21.76
N TYR A 292 -11.17 -27.40 22.89
CA TYR A 292 -10.20 -28.29 23.50
C TYR A 292 -10.38 -28.32 25.01
N LYS A 293 -10.60 -29.54 25.55
CA LYS A 293 -11.00 -29.74 26.96
C LYS A 293 -12.24 -28.90 27.30
N ASP A 294 -12.19 -28.11 28.38
CA ASP A 294 -13.29 -27.25 28.82
C ASP A 294 -13.13 -25.78 28.37
N THR A 295 -12.41 -25.55 27.26
CA THR A 295 -12.15 -24.22 26.72
C THR A 295 -12.59 -24.12 25.27
N ILE A 296 -13.32 -23.05 24.95
CA ILE A 296 -13.62 -22.63 23.59
C ILE A 296 -12.74 -21.43 23.27
N THR A 297 -11.94 -21.54 22.21
CA THR A 297 -11.13 -20.43 21.71
C THR A 297 -11.69 -19.98 20.37
N LEU A 298 -12.07 -18.71 20.28
CA LEU A 298 -12.52 -18.08 19.03
C LEU A 298 -11.36 -17.32 18.41
N TYR A 299 -11.17 -17.48 17.11
CA TYR A 299 -10.20 -16.73 16.33
C TYR A 299 -10.93 -15.93 15.26
N GLU A 300 -10.69 -14.62 15.24
CA GLU A 300 -11.21 -13.69 14.25
C GLU A 300 -10.03 -13.15 13.43
N VAL A 301 -9.97 -13.55 12.17
CA VAL A 301 -8.92 -13.21 11.21
C VAL A 301 -9.23 -11.87 10.56
N LYS A 302 -8.19 -11.06 10.40
CA LYS A 302 -8.21 -9.81 9.62
C LYS A 302 -6.94 -9.71 8.79
N SER A 303 -7.08 -9.16 7.59
CA SER A 303 -6.02 -9.06 6.59
C SER A 303 -5.40 -7.67 6.53
N ASP A 304 -5.67 -6.77 7.47
CA ASP A 304 -5.10 -5.43 7.47
C ASP A 304 -3.59 -5.49 7.78
N ALA A 305 -2.82 -4.57 7.21
CA ALA A 305 -1.38 -4.50 7.44
C ALA A 305 -0.99 -4.03 8.86
N TYR A 306 -1.94 -3.46 9.61
CA TYR A 306 -1.73 -2.95 10.96
C TYR A 306 -2.58 -3.72 11.99
N ALA A 307 -1.92 -4.15 13.07
CA ALA A 307 -2.54 -4.95 14.12
C ALA A 307 -3.64 -4.17 14.86
N ALA A 308 -3.45 -2.87 15.10
CA ALA A 308 -4.47 -2.03 15.70
C ALA A 308 -5.74 -1.92 14.83
N THR A 309 -5.58 -1.88 13.50
CA THR A 309 -6.73 -1.91 12.59
C THR A 309 -7.43 -3.26 12.62
N CYS A 310 -6.67 -4.37 12.62
CA CYS A 310 -7.24 -5.71 12.80
C CYS A 310 -8.07 -5.78 14.09
N ILE A 311 -7.51 -5.31 15.21
CA ILE A 311 -8.19 -5.24 16.50
C ILE A 311 -9.49 -4.45 16.39
N ARG A 312 -9.43 -3.24 15.84
CA ARG A 312 -10.60 -2.36 15.68
C ARG A 312 -11.71 -2.99 14.83
N GLN A 313 -11.36 -3.68 13.75
CA GLN A 313 -12.32 -4.33 12.85
C GLN A 313 -12.95 -5.60 13.45
N ALA A 314 -12.17 -6.37 14.20
CA ALA A 314 -12.57 -7.66 14.76
C ALA A 314 -13.32 -7.56 16.09
N LEU A 315 -13.06 -6.53 16.90
CA LEU A 315 -13.50 -6.45 18.30
C LEU A 315 -15.01 -6.66 18.48
N GLY A 316 -15.84 -5.97 17.72
CA GLY A 316 -17.30 -6.10 17.83
C GLY A 316 -17.81 -7.48 17.42
N GLN A 317 -17.21 -8.07 16.38
CA GLN A 317 -17.57 -9.39 15.85
C GLN A 317 -17.23 -10.47 16.87
N ILE A 318 -15.98 -10.51 17.33
CA ILE A 318 -15.50 -11.56 18.23
C ILE A 318 -16.20 -11.53 19.60
N ILE A 319 -16.56 -10.34 20.11
CA ILE A 319 -17.37 -10.19 21.33
C ILE A 319 -18.79 -10.70 21.12
N GLN A 320 -19.42 -10.38 19.97
CA GLN A 320 -20.74 -10.88 19.65
C GLN A 320 -20.77 -12.41 19.59
N TYR A 321 -19.74 -13.02 19.01
CA TYR A 321 -19.60 -14.48 18.95
C TYR A 321 -19.44 -15.10 20.33
N ALA A 322 -18.59 -14.50 21.18
CA ALA A 322 -18.40 -14.95 22.55
C ALA A 322 -19.72 -14.92 23.37
N HIS A 323 -20.53 -13.87 23.21
CA HIS A 323 -21.83 -13.74 23.89
C HIS A 323 -22.82 -14.87 23.56
N ARG A 324 -22.71 -15.51 22.40
CA ARG A 324 -23.60 -16.61 21.98
C ARG A 324 -23.19 -17.96 22.57
N LEU A 325 -22.03 -18.06 23.22
CA LEU A 325 -21.53 -19.30 23.81
C LEU A 325 -22.15 -19.57 25.18
N ASP A 326 -22.07 -20.83 25.61
CA ASP A 326 -22.44 -21.25 26.96
C ASP A 326 -21.60 -20.49 28.01
N PRO A 327 -22.23 -19.73 28.94
CA PRO A 327 -21.53 -18.94 29.93
C PRO A 327 -20.76 -19.77 30.96
N THR A 328 -20.99 -21.09 31.04
CA THR A 328 -20.24 -21.99 31.92
C THR A 328 -18.87 -22.37 31.34
N LYS A 329 -18.67 -22.20 30.04
CA LYS A 329 -17.42 -22.55 29.36
C LYS A 329 -16.37 -21.47 29.53
N LYS A 330 -15.12 -21.87 29.68
CA LYS A 330 -14.00 -20.94 29.58
C LYS A 330 -13.85 -20.48 28.14
N VAL A 331 -13.91 -19.18 27.91
CA VAL A 331 -13.77 -18.58 26.57
C VAL A 331 -12.46 -17.82 26.46
N LYS A 332 -11.72 -18.07 25.39
CA LYS A 332 -10.54 -17.29 24.96
C LYS A 332 -10.80 -16.69 23.59
N LEU A 333 -10.35 -15.47 23.37
CA LEU A 333 -10.57 -14.73 22.13
C LEU A 333 -9.22 -14.31 21.54
N TYR A 334 -9.01 -14.59 20.26
CA TYR A 334 -7.83 -14.15 19.53
C TYR A 334 -8.25 -13.36 18.30
N ILE A 335 -7.78 -12.13 18.21
CA ILE A 335 -7.77 -11.39 16.95
C ILE A 335 -6.47 -11.76 16.25
N VAL A 336 -6.57 -12.17 15.00
CA VAL A 336 -5.45 -12.71 14.22
C VAL A 336 -5.18 -11.81 13.03
N GLY A 337 -3.96 -11.29 12.94
CA GLY A 337 -3.49 -10.54 11.77
C GLY A 337 -2.23 -11.17 11.16
N GLN A 338 -1.71 -10.56 10.11
CA GLN A 338 -0.45 -11.01 9.48
C GLN A 338 0.77 -10.61 10.32
N TYR A 339 0.81 -9.36 10.77
CA TYR A 339 2.01 -8.74 11.34
C TYR A 339 1.96 -8.65 12.86
N PRO A 340 3.13 -8.69 13.54
CA PRO A 340 3.20 -8.54 15.00
C PRO A 340 2.75 -7.14 15.44
N LEU A 341 2.22 -7.07 16.67
CA LEU A 341 1.80 -5.84 17.32
C LEU A 341 3.01 -4.93 17.58
N LYS A 342 3.00 -3.72 17.03
CA LYS A 342 4.07 -2.73 17.21
C LYS A 342 3.96 -2.03 18.57
N ASP A 343 5.05 -1.40 18.99
CA ASP A 343 5.12 -0.71 20.28
C ASP A 343 4.09 0.41 20.42
N ASN A 344 3.80 1.14 19.34
CA ASN A 344 2.75 2.17 19.33
C ASN A 344 1.32 1.58 19.35
N GLU A 345 1.13 0.30 19.02
CA GLU A 345 -0.18 -0.38 19.00
C GLU A 345 -0.48 -1.11 20.32
N LYS A 346 0.56 -1.52 21.07
CA LYS A 346 0.42 -2.21 22.37
C LYS A 346 -0.50 -1.49 23.37
N PRO A 347 -0.40 -0.16 23.56
CA PRO A 347 -1.28 0.55 24.49
C PRO A 347 -2.77 0.39 24.17
N TYR A 348 -3.13 0.25 22.88
CA TYR A 348 -4.52 0.08 22.47
C TYR A 348 -5.07 -1.29 22.88
N LEU A 349 -4.32 -2.37 22.66
CA LEU A 349 -4.71 -3.71 23.12
C LEU A 349 -4.81 -3.76 24.65
N SER A 350 -3.81 -3.21 25.35
CA SER A 350 -3.81 -3.15 26.83
C SER A 350 -5.01 -2.38 27.38
N TYR A 351 -5.41 -1.30 26.71
CA TYR A 351 -6.62 -0.56 27.07
C TYR A 351 -7.86 -1.45 26.95
N ILE A 352 -8.02 -2.21 25.87
CA ILE A 352 -9.15 -3.12 25.70
C ILE A 352 -9.11 -4.22 26.78
N GLN A 353 -7.99 -4.91 26.97
CA GLN A 353 -7.84 -5.99 27.94
C GLN A 353 -8.13 -5.54 29.38
N LYS A 354 -7.73 -4.31 29.74
CA LYS A 354 -7.99 -3.75 31.08
C LYS A 354 -9.46 -3.41 31.31
N ASN A 355 -10.16 -2.94 30.28
CA ASN A 355 -11.53 -2.42 30.42
C ASN A 355 -12.61 -3.45 30.10
N PHE A 356 -12.28 -4.50 29.32
CA PHE A 356 -13.22 -5.55 28.95
C PHE A 356 -12.95 -6.81 29.77
N LYS A 357 -14.00 -7.40 30.37
CA LYS A 357 -13.91 -8.63 31.17
C LYS A 357 -13.85 -9.90 30.30
N VAL A 358 -12.99 -9.91 29.28
CA VAL A 358 -12.82 -11.02 28.33
C VAL A 358 -11.33 -11.35 28.17
N ASP A 359 -11.01 -12.64 27.99
CA ASP A 359 -9.64 -13.11 27.71
C ASP A 359 -9.33 -12.88 26.21
N LEU A 360 -9.17 -11.61 25.82
CA LEU A 360 -8.88 -11.18 24.46
C LEU A 360 -7.39 -10.98 24.24
N ASN A 361 -6.85 -11.60 23.19
CA ASN A 361 -5.44 -11.55 22.82
C ASN A 361 -5.29 -11.21 21.33
N TYR A 362 -4.10 -10.74 20.95
CA TYR A 362 -3.71 -10.60 19.55
C TYR A 362 -2.64 -11.63 19.21
N MET A 363 -2.74 -12.23 18.04
CA MET A 363 -1.76 -13.16 17.49
C MET A 363 -1.46 -12.77 16.04
N ASN A 364 -0.22 -12.98 15.60
CA ASN A 364 0.13 -12.82 14.20
C ASN A 364 0.48 -14.15 13.56
N ILE A 365 0.16 -14.27 12.27
CA ILE A 365 0.55 -15.40 11.42
C ILE A 365 1.47 -14.85 10.33
N ASP A 366 2.76 -15.15 10.47
CA ASP A 366 3.75 -14.80 9.46
C ASP A 366 3.47 -15.57 8.16
N LEU A 367 3.53 -14.90 7.02
CA LEU A 367 3.32 -15.49 5.69
C LEU A 367 4.63 -15.65 4.90
N THR A 368 5.76 -15.26 5.49
CA THR A 368 7.08 -15.44 4.90
C THR A 368 7.55 -16.88 4.91
#